data_AF-A0A9P0CYI2-F1
#
_entry.id   AF-A0A9P0CYI2-F1
#
_cell.length_a   1.000
_cell.length_b   1.000
_cell.length_c   1.000
_cell.angle_alpha   90.00
_cell.angle_beta   90.00
_cell.angle_gamma   90.00
#
_symmetry.space_group_name_H-M   'P 1'
#
loop_
_entity.id
_entity.type
_entity.pdbx_description
1 polymer ?
#
loop_
_entity_poly.entity_id
_entity_poly.type
_entity_poly.pdbx_seq_one_letter_code
_entity_poly.pdbx_strand_id
1 'polypeptide(L)'
;MLVHCLKIFDKVEYIFPMRGHSYLSNDQDFSLIEKKKRKLGKAEIPDDWDKRILNSRLHSSPFNLVKVNVSQIYDIKAVTDPFSLKNAKPPVKIKAVRMIRIEKNSP
;
A
#
# COMPACT_ATOMS: atom_id res chain seq x y z
N MET A 1 13.31 -12.67 -0.28
CA MET A 1 14.22 -11.52 -0.51
C MET A 1 14.03 -10.38 0.48
N LEU A 2 12.87 -9.72 0.54
CA LEU A 2 12.66 -8.57 1.45
C LEU A 2 12.90 -8.92 2.93
N VAL A 3 12.55 -10.14 3.32
CA VAL A 3 12.77 -10.70 4.66
C VAL A 3 14.20 -11.24 4.81
N HIS A 4 14.59 -12.27 4.04
CA HIS A 4 15.87 -12.96 4.29
C HIS A 4 17.12 -12.26 3.72
N CYS A 5 17.03 -11.64 2.54
CA CYS A 5 18.18 -11.01 1.88
C CYS A 5 18.37 -9.57 2.39
N LEU A 6 17.33 -8.76 2.30
CA LEU A 6 17.39 -7.33 2.64
C LEU A 6 17.17 -7.07 4.13
N LYS A 7 16.59 -8.02 4.87
CA LYS A 7 16.33 -7.92 6.32
C LYS A 7 15.52 -6.67 6.72
N ILE A 8 14.66 -6.19 5.81
CA ILE A 8 13.83 -5.00 6.02
C ILE A 8 12.59 -5.35 6.86
N PHE A 9 12.07 -6.56 6.72
CA PHE A 9 10.88 -7.03 7.43
C PHE A 9 11.17 -8.34 8.15
N ASP A 10 10.58 -8.53 9.33
CA ASP A 10 10.62 -9.82 10.02
C ASP A 10 9.62 -10.83 9.42
N LYS A 11 8.54 -10.34 8.82
CA LYS A 11 7.49 -11.14 8.18
C LYS A 11 6.86 -10.38 7.03
N VAL A 12 6.58 -11.09 5.93
CA VAL A 12 5.72 -10.63 4.84
C VAL A 12 4.57 -11.62 4.67
N GLU A 13 3.35 -11.11 4.75
CA GLU A 13 2.13 -11.88 4.50
C GLU A 13 1.39 -11.30 3.31
N TYR A 14 1.19 -12.12 2.29
CA TYR A 14 0.46 -11.77 1.09
C TYR A 14 -0.79 -12.63 1.00
N ILE A 15 -1.95 -12.02 1.18
CA ILE A 15 -3.25 -12.69 1.11
C ILE A 15 -3.80 -12.45 -0.30
N PHE A 16 -4.06 -13.52 -1.04
CA PHE A 16 -4.66 -13.40 -2.37
C PHE A 16 -6.10 -12.91 -2.21
N PRO A 17 -6.52 -11.88 -2.96
CA PRO A 17 -7.88 -11.37 -2.86
C PRO A 17 -8.87 -12.48 -3.24
N MET A 18 -9.69 -12.88 -2.27
CA MET A 18 -10.86 -13.71 -2.55
C MET A 18 -11.95 -12.84 -3.17
N ARG A 19 -12.77 -13.42 -4.06
CA ARG A 19 -13.89 -12.70 -4.67
C ARG A 19 -14.80 -12.15 -3.56
N GLY A 20 -15.02 -10.83 -3.53
CA GLY A 20 -15.78 -10.13 -2.48
C GLY A 20 -14.94 -9.48 -1.39
N HIS A 21 -13.63 -9.73 -1.32
CA HIS A 21 -12.71 -9.17 -0.32
C HIS A 21 -11.76 -8.09 -0.88
N SER A 22 -11.99 -7.63 -2.10
CA SER A 22 -11.26 -6.48 -2.65
C SER A 22 -11.66 -5.15 -2.02
N TYR A 23 -12.80 -5.12 -1.33
CA TYR A 23 -13.28 -3.95 -0.62
C TYR A 23 -12.56 -3.83 0.71
N LEU A 24 -11.77 -2.77 0.85
CA LEU A 24 -11.19 -2.38 2.12
C LEU A 24 -12.15 -1.43 2.84
N SER A 25 -12.16 -1.48 4.17
CA SER A 25 -13.03 -0.61 4.98
C SER A 25 -12.77 0.89 4.74
N ASN A 26 -11.56 1.25 4.28
CA ASN A 26 -11.15 2.62 3.97
C ASN A 26 -11.46 3.05 2.52
N ASP A 27 -11.98 2.17 1.65
CA ASP A 27 -12.30 2.51 0.25
C ASP A 27 -13.35 3.63 0.14
N GLN A 28 -14.28 3.68 1.10
CA GLN A 28 -15.30 4.73 1.17
C GLN A 28 -14.67 6.09 1.51
N ASP A 29 -13.70 6.14 2.43
CA ASP A 29 -13.00 7.37 2.77
C ASP A 29 -12.12 7.86 1.61
N PHE A 30 -11.43 6.96 0.90
CA PHE A 30 -10.70 7.32 -0.32
C PHE A 30 -11.62 7.86 -1.41
N SER A 31 -12.82 7.30 -1.53
CA SER A 31 -13.84 7.82 -2.44
C SER A 31 -14.30 9.24 -2.07
N LEU A 32 -14.34 9.58 -0.77
CA LEU A 32 -14.63 10.93 -0.31
C LEU A 32 -13.51 11.91 -0.66
N ILE A 33 -12.24 11.52 -0.52
CA ILE A 33 -11.09 12.34 -0.93
C ILE A 33 -11.22 12.70 -2.41
N GLU A 34 -11.48 11.72 -3.27
CA GLU A 34 -11.60 11.95 -4.72
C GLU A 34 -12.83 12.81 -5.05
N LYS A 35 -13.94 12.64 -4.33
CA LYS A 35 -15.13 13.50 -4.47
C LYS A 35 -14.83 14.94 -4.07
N LYS A 36 -14.09 15.17 -2.98
CA LYS A 36 -13.72 16.52 -2.52
C LYS A 36 -12.73 17.19 -3.46
N LYS A 37 -11.74 16.45 -3.97
CA LYS A 37 -10.83 16.92 -5.02
C LYS A 37 -11.59 17.43 -6.24
N ARG A 38 -12.63 16.71 -6.70
CA ARG A 38 -13.48 17.14 -7.82
C ARG A 38 -14.30 18.39 -7.51
N LYS A 39 -14.81 18.53 -6.28
CA LYS A 39 -15.69 19.64 -5.86
C LYS A 39 -14.96 20.94 -5.49
N LEU A 40 -13.80 20.83 -4.83
CA LEU A 40 -13.07 21.96 -4.25
C LEU A 40 -12.01 22.55 -5.20
N GLY A 41 -11.94 22.08 -6.45
CA GLY A 41 -10.97 22.55 -7.43
C GLY A 41 -9.54 22.01 -7.21
N LYS A 42 -8.55 22.57 -7.90
CA LYS A 42 -7.14 22.18 -7.74
C LYS A 42 -6.64 22.55 -6.34
N ALA A 43 -5.75 21.73 -5.80
CA ALA A 43 -4.94 22.10 -4.63
C ALA A 43 -3.73 22.85 -5.16
N GLU A 44 -3.45 24.03 -4.62
CA GLU A 44 -2.37 24.89 -5.11
C GLU A 44 -1.10 24.68 -4.30
N ILE A 45 -1.24 24.33 -3.02
CA ILE A 45 -0.14 24.01 -2.12
C ILE A 45 -0.33 22.64 -1.46
N PRO A 46 0.76 21.97 -1.00
CA PRO A 46 0.67 20.68 -0.31
C PRO A 46 -0.28 20.69 0.90
N ASP A 47 -0.31 21.77 1.67
CA ASP A 47 -1.18 21.90 2.85
C ASP A 47 -2.68 21.85 2.50
N ASP A 48 -3.06 22.19 1.27
CA ASP A 48 -4.44 22.03 0.82
C ASP A 48 -4.83 20.56 0.70
N TRP A 49 -3.88 19.71 0.29
CA TRP A 49 -4.08 18.27 0.28
C TRP A 49 -4.22 17.72 1.69
N ASP A 50 -3.40 18.19 2.62
CA ASP A 50 -3.49 17.78 4.03
C ASP A 50 -4.88 18.05 4.59
N LYS A 51 -5.36 19.29 4.41
CA LYS A 51 -6.71 19.69 4.83
C LYS A 51 -7.78 18.85 4.14
N ARG A 52 -7.64 18.56 2.84
CA ARG A 52 -8.61 17.73 2.11
C ARG A 52 -8.66 16.30 2.63
N ILE A 53 -7.50 15.70 2.90
CA ILE A 53 -7.39 14.33 3.40
C ILE A 53 -7.98 14.26 4.82
N LEU A 54 -7.53 15.11 5.75
CA LEU A 54 -8.02 15.15 7.13
C LEU A 54 -9.54 15.31 7.23
N ASN A 55 -10.13 16.09 6.32
CA ASN A 55 -11.56 16.34 6.32
C ASN A 55 -12.38 15.25 5.58
N SER A 56 -11.79 14.36 4.80
CA SER A 56 -12.50 13.40 3.94
C SER A 56 -12.80 12.08 4.65
N ARG A 57 -13.64 12.12 5.69
CA ARG A 57 -13.97 10.96 6.51
C ARG A 57 -15.46 10.64 6.51
N LEU A 58 -15.79 9.36 6.58
CA LEU A 58 -17.13 8.84 6.81
C LEU A 58 -17.40 8.64 8.30
N HIS A 59 -16.39 8.23 9.08
CA HIS A 59 -16.46 8.00 10.53
C HIS A 59 -15.90 9.18 11.34
N SER A 60 -16.20 9.21 12.65
CA SER A 60 -15.81 10.31 13.57
C SER A 60 -14.31 10.37 13.91
N SER A 61 -13.49 9.45 13.39
CA SER A 61 -12.02 9.51 13.52
C SER A 61 -11.40 10.11 12.26
N PRO A 62 -10.56 11.16 12.37
CA PRO A 62 -9.82 11.67 11.23
C PRO A 62 -8.75 10.67 10.75
N PHE A 63 -8.32 10.81 9.49
CA PHE A 63 -7.09 10.17 9.04
C PHE A 63 -5.91 10.65 9.89
N ASN A 64 -4.98 9.75 10.19
CA ASN A 64 -3.68 10.15 10.70
C ASN A 64 -2.79 10.57 9.53
N LEU A 65 -2.54 11.87 9.41
CA LEU A 65 -1.67 12.41 8.37
C LEU A 65 -0.27 12.66 8.94
N VAL A 66 0.73 11.98 8.37
CA VAL A 66 2.13 12.12 8.75
C VAL A 66 2.90 12.71 7.58
N LYS A 67 3.46 13.90 7.77
CA LYS A 67 4.38 14.51 6.80
C LYS A 67 5.73 13.79 6.86
N VAL A 68 6.22 13.36 5.71
CA VAL A 68 7.52 12.68 5.58
C VAL A 68 8.36 13.41 4.54
N ASN A 69 9.67 13.43 4.75
CA ASN A 69 10.63 13.86 3.74
C ASN A 69 10.85 12.72 2.74
N VAL A 70 11.15 13.05 1.49
CA VAL A 70 11.53 12.07 0.46
C VAL A 70 12.71 11.21 0.91
N SER A 71 13.64 11.76 1.69
CA SER A 71 14.77 11.00 2.25
C SER A 71 14.37 9.89 3.22
N GLN A 72 13.14 9.93 3.74
CA GLN A 72 12.58 8.89 4.61
C GLN A 72 11.82 7.81 3.81
N ILE A 73 11.58 8.04 2.52
CA ILE A 73 10.91 7.08 1.63
C ILE A 73 11.96 6.11 1.08
N TYR A 74 11.80 4.83 1.41
CA TYR A 74 12.68 3.79 0.89
C TYR A 74 12.20 3.33 -0.50
N ASP A 75 13.06 3.49 -1.51
CA ASP A 75 12.78 3.02 -2.87
C ASP A 75 12.94 1.49 -2.96
N ILE A 76 11.88 0.78 -2.57
CA ILE A 76 11.79 -0.68 -2.66
C ILE A 76 11.96 -1.14 -4.11
N LYS A 77 11.51 -0.36 -5.10
CA LYS A 77 11.58 -0.74 -6.50
C LYS A 77 13.03 -0.79 -6.97
N ALA A 78 13.80 0.27 -6.77
CA ALA A 78 15.22 0.31 -7.16
C ALA A 78 16.02 -0.85 -6.54
N VAL A 79 15.70 -1.22 -5.30
CA VAL A 79 16.38 -2.30 -4.58
C VAL A 79 15.95 -3.69 -5.05
N THR A 80 14.68 -3.84 -5.49
CA THR A 80 14.12 -5.13 -5.93
C THR A 80 14.30 -5.39 -7.42
N ASP A 81 14.55 -4.35 -8.23
CA ASP A 81 14.74 -4.42 -9.67
C ASP A 81 15.80 -5.47 -10.10
N PRO A 82 17.00 -5.55 -9.47
CA PRO A 82 18.00 -6.56 -9.84
C PRO A 82 17.55 -8.01 -9.64
N PHE A 83 16.57 -8.22 -8.77
CA PHE A 83 16.05 -9.54 -8.41
C PHE A 83 14.72 -9.86 -9.09
N SER A 84 14.19 -8.91 -9.87
CA SER A 84 12.91 -9.05 -10.54
C SER A 84 13.07 -9.92 -11.79
N LEU A 85 12.25 -10.97 -11.89
CA LEU A 85 12.24 -11.83 -13.06
C LEU A 85 11.68 -11.06 -14.26
N LYS A 86 12.42 -11.02 -15.39
CA LYS A 86 11.93 -10.43 -16.66
C LYS A 86 10.60 -11.03 -17.12
N ASN A 87 10.40 -12.32 -16.84
CA ASN A 87 9.16 -13.05 -17.08
C ASN A 87 8.73 -13.73 -15.78
N ALA A 88 7.67 -13.23 -15.15
CA ALA A 88 7.12 -13.81 -13.93
C ALA A 88 6.40 -15.13 -14.23
N LYS A 89 7.12 -16.25 -14.16
CA LYS A 89 6.56 -17.61 -14.21
C LYS A 89 6.91 -18.35 -12.91
N PRO A 90 6.28 -17.99 -11.77
CA PRO A 90 6.53 -18.71 -10.54
C PRO A 90 6.14 -20.18 -10.71
N PRO A 91 6.90 -21.14 -10.16
CA PRO A 91 6.61 -22.58 -10.25
C PRO A 91 5.42 -22.99 -9.35
N VAL A 92 4.50 -22.06 -9.07
CA VAL A 92 3.37 -22.21 -8.18
C VAL A 92 2.09 -21.92 -8.95
N LYS A 93 1.11 -22.81 -8.85
CA LYS A 93 -0.23 -22.58 -9.39
C LYS A 93 -0.94 -21.51 -8.56
N ILE A 94 -0.70 -20.24 -8.88
CA ILE A 94 -1.19 -19.06 -8.14
C ILE A 94 -2.70 -19.14 -7.83
N LYS A 95 -3.50 -19.67 -8.76
CA LYS A 95 -4.97 -19.79 -8.61
C LYS A 95 -5.42 -20.61 -7.38
N ALA A 96 -4.60 -21.52 -6.86
CA ALA A 96 -4.95 -22.35 -5.70
C ALA A 96 -4.43 -21.78 -4.37
N VAL A 97 -3.57 -20.76 -4.42
CA VAL A 97 -2.92 -20.21 -3.23
C VAL A 97 -3.81 -19.13 -2.63
N ARG A 98 -4.12 -19.26 -1.33
CA ARG A 98 -4.90 -18.25 -0.58
C ARG A 98 -4.01 -17.24 0.15
N MET A 99 -2.83 -17.68 0.59
CA MET A 99 -1.88 -16.86 1.32
C MET A 99 -0.45 -17.35 1.04
N ILE A 100 0.47 -16.40 0.87
CA ILE A 100 1.91 -16.63 0.95
C ILE A 100 2.39 -15.94 2.23
N ARG A 101 3.08 -16.68 3.08
CA ARG A 101 3.70 -16.15 4.28
C ARG A 101 5.19 -16.46 4.25
N ILE A 102 6.00 -15.44 4.48
CA ILE A 102 7.46 -15.53 4.54
C ILE A 102 7.89 -14.93 5.86
N GLU A 103 8.58 -15.70 6.69
CA GLU A 103 9.05 -15.27 8.02
C GLU A 103 10.56 -15.43 8.11
N LYS A 104 11.20 -14.57 8.90
CA LYS A 104 12.65 -14.57 9.08
C LYS A 104 13.21 -15.92 9.54
N ASN A 105 12.45 -16.64 10.36
CA ASN A 105 12.85 -17.90 10.98
C ASN A 105 12.44 -19.14 10.17
N SER A 106 11.68 -18.96 9.09
CA SER A 106 11.19 -20.05 8.22
C SER A 106 11.58 -19.72 6.77
N PRO A 107 12.77 -20.16 6.31
CA PRO A 107 13.24 -19.92 4.95
C PRO A 107 12.34 -20.55 3.88
#